data_AF-A0A2S9IVG2-F1
#
_entry.id   AF-A0A2S9IVG2-F1
#
_cell.length_a   1.000
_cell.length_b   1.000
_cell.length_c   1.000
_cell.angle_alpha   90.00
_cell.angle_beta   90.00
_cell.angle_gamma   90.00
#
_symmetry.space_group_name_H-M   'P 1'
#
loop_
_entity.id
_entity.type
_entity.pdbx_description
1 polymer ?
#
loop_
_entity_poly.entity_id
_entity_poly.type
_entity_poly.pdbx_seq_one_letter_code
_entity_poly.pdbx_strand_id
1 'polypeptide(L)' 'MAKKQEAAPAKNTPSHGVFLVEGEGDRAFWTKIGCAWQHGDGEGFNVALSALPISGRLVIRSKKEER' A
#
# COMPACT_ATOMS: atom_id res chain seq x y z
N MET A 1 24.52 -8.36 -7.17
CA MET A 1 23.67 -7.18 -7.45
C MET A 1 22.26 -7.44 -6.88
N ALA A 2 22.09 -7.38 -5.57
CA ALA A 2 20.77 -7.42 -4.94
C ALA A 2 20.75 -6.29 -3.94
N LYS A 3 20.04 -5.19 -4.26
CA LYS A 3 19.86 -4.08 -3.31
C LYS A 3 18.96 -4.60 -2.19
N LYS A 4 19.61 -5.05 -1.11
CA LYS A 4 18.99 -5.32 0.18
C LYS A 4 18.47 -3.98 0.69
N GLN A 5 17.16 -3.78 0.57
CA GLN A 5 16.52 -2.57 1.05
C GLN A 5 16.50 -2.65 2.58
N GLU A 6 17.33 -1.82 3.20
CA GLU A 6 17.42 -1.64 4.65
C GLU A 6 16.05 -1.28 5.23
N ALA A 7 15.49 -2.19 6.04
CA ALA A 7 14.39 -1.88 6.94
C ALA A 7 14.93 -1.00 8.08
N ALA A 8 14.79 0.31 7.91
CA ALA A 8 15.04 1.32 8.95
C ALA A 8 14.14 1.05 10.18
N PRO A 9 14.57 1.43 11.39
CA PRO A 9 13.94 1.00 12.64
C PRO A 9 12.51 1.52 12.74
N ALA A 10 11.66 0.73 13.41
CA ALA A 10 10.22 0.94 13.61
C ALA A 10 9.84 2.39 14.00
N LYS A 11 9.66 3.24 13.00
CA LYS A 11 8.72 4.37 13.08
C LYS A 11 7.43 3.82 12.51
N ASN A 12 6.34 3.90 13.27
CA ASN A 12 4.99 3.43 12.91
C ASN A 12 4.38 4.21 11.71
N THR A 13 5.20 4.64 10.78
CA THR A 13 4.82 5.38 9.59
C THR A 13 4.42 4.36 8.52
N PRO A 14 3.23 4.49 7.91
CA PRO A 14 2.78 3.55 6.89
C PRO A 14 3.67 3.62 5.65
N SER A 15 4.26 2.49 5.29
CA SER A 15 5.17 2.34 4.14
C SER A 15 4.42 2.31 2.81
N HIS A 16 3.16 1.85 2.84
CA HIS A 16 2.33 1.67 1.64
C HIS A 16 0.97 2.35 1.80
N GLY A 17 0.43 2.88 0.70
CA GLY A 17 -0.96 3.31 0.57
C GLY A 17 -1.81 2.19 -0.02
N VAL A 18 -3.05 2.07 0.46
CA VAL A 18 -4.01 1.07 0.00
C VAL A 18 -5.11 1.78 -0.79
N PHE A 19 -5.31 1.33 -2.01
CA PHE A 19 -6.24 1.93 -2.96
C PHE A 19 -7.27 0.89 -3.40
N LEU A 20 -8.52 1.33 -3.46
CA LEU A 20 -9.56 0.67 -4.21
C LEU A 20 -9.45 1.15 -5.66
N VAL A 21 -9.35 0.21 -6.59
CA VAL A 21 -9.33 0.47 -8.02
C VAL A 21 -10.61 -0.07 -8.63
N GLU A 22 -11.37 0.81 -9.28
CA GLU A 22 -12.62 0.50 -9.95
C GLU A 22 -12.55 0.92 -11.42
N GLY A 23 -13.03 0.07 -12.33
CA GLY A 23 -12.88 0.26 -13.78
C GLY A 23 -11.58 -0.30 -14.34
N GLU A 24 -11.41 -0.17 -15.66
CA GLU A 24 -10.25 -0.70 -16.40
C GLU A 24 -9.60 0.39 -17.27
N GLY A 25 -8.28 0.25 -17.48
CA GLY A 25 -7.48 1.14 -18.31
C GLY A 25 -7.35 2.56 -17.75
N ASP A 26 -7.30 3.55 -18.64
CA ASP A 26 -7.05 4.97 -18.30
C ASP A 26 -8.21 5.64 -17.55
N ARG A 27 -9.36 4.96 -17.44
CA ARG A 27 -10.54 5.44 -16.70
C ARG A 27 -10.68 4.80 -15.32
N ALA A 28 -9.67 4.08 -14.87
CA ALA A 28 -9.70 3.47 -13.55
C ALA A 28 -9.74 4.55 -12.46
N PHE A 29 -10.69 4.43 -11.54
CA PHE A 29 -10.80 5.27 -10.37
C PHE A 29 -9.93 4.71 -9.26
N TRP A 30 -9.04 5.54 -8.73
CA TRP A 30 -8.13 5.17 -7.64
C TRP A 30 -8.55 5.89 -6.37
N THR A 31 -9.27 5.19 -5.52
CA THR A 31 -9.75 5.72 -4.25
C THR A 31 -8.87 5.23 -3.11
N LYS A 32 -8.22 6.14 -2.40
CA LYS A 32 -7.40 5.76 -1.23
C LYS A 32 -8.31 5.38 -0.07
N ILE A 33 -8.29 4.12 0.35
CA ILE A 33 -9.14 3.59 1.42
C ILE A 33 -8.36 3.11 2.64
N GLY A 34 -7.03 3.17 2.62
CA GLY A 34 -6.24 2.75 3.77
C GLY A 34 -4.73 2.91 3.67
N CYS A 35 -4.06 2.29 4.62
CA CYS A 35 -2.62 2.27 4.79
C CYS A 35 -2.14 0.83 4.98
N ALA A 36 -0.89 0.55 4.60
CA ALA A 36 -0.25 -0.72 4.94
C ALA A 36 1.18 -0.51 5.46
N TRP A 37 1.58 -1.40 6.36
CA TRP A 37 2.90 -1.46 6.99
C TRP A 37 3.52 -2.81 6.65
N GLN A 38 4.77 -2.80 6.20
CA GLN A 38 5.51 -4.03 5.95
C GLN A 38 5.87 -4.67 7.29
N HIS A 39 5.75 -5.99 7.37
CA HIS A 39 6.21 -6.77 8.51
C HIS A 39 7.73 -6.74 8.61
N GLY A 40 8.26 -7.02 9.81
CA GLY A 40 9.72 -7.03 10.05
C GLY A 40 10.45 -8.16 9.32
N ASP A 41 9.75 -9.24 8.96
CA ASP A 41 10.25 -10.35 8.14
C ASP A 41 10.33 -10.02 6.65
N GLY A 42 9.64 -8.95 6.22
CA GLY A 42 9.54 -8.52 4.83
C GLY A 42 8.59 -9.35 3.96
N GLU A 43 7.96 -10.41 4.51
CA GLU A 43 7.09 -11.34 3.78
C GLU A 43 5.60 -11.01 3.92
N GLY A 44 5.26 -10.08 4.82
CA GLY A 44 3.87 -9.71 5.09
C GLY A 44 3.61 -8.21 5.12
N PHE A 45 2.31 -7.87 5.11
CA PHE A 45 1.82 -6.52 5.33
C PHE A 45 0.68 -6.53 6.34
N ASN A 46 0.72 -5.60 7.28
CA ASN A 46 -0.44 -5.21 8.07
C ASN A 46 -1.20 -4.14 7.31
N VAL A 47 -2.51 -4.28 7.19
CA VAL A 47 -3.37 -3.38 6.42
C VAL A 47 -4.44 -2.80 7.34
N ALA A 48 -4.54 -1.47 7.39
CA ALA A 48 -5.64 -0.77 8.05
C ALA A 48 -6.50 -0.07 7.00
N LEU A 49 -7.79 -0.40 7.00
CA LEU A 49 -8.78 0.13 6.06
C LEU A 49 -9.74 1.05 6.80
N SER A 50 -10.00 2.22 6.22
CA SER A 50 -11.04 3.13 6.69
C SER A 50 -12.42 2.76 6.12
N ALA A 51 -12.47 1.99 5.04
CA ALA A 51 -13.68 1.49 4.41
C ALA A 51 -13.45 0.10 3.82
N LEU A 52 -14.48 -0.74 3.86
CA LEU A 52 -14.48 -2.07 3.25
C LEU A 52 -15.23 -2.01 1.92
N PRO A 53 -14.53 -2.20 0.78
CA PRO A 53 -15.19 -2.22 -0.51
C PRO A 53 -15.99 -3.51 -0.70
N ILE A 54 -17.19 -3.40 -1.28
CA ILE A 54 -18.06 -4.54 -1.63
C ILE A 54 -17.68 -5.10 -3.02
N SER A 55 -17.01 -4.30 -3.85
CA SER A 55 -16.57 -4.65 -5.21
C SER A 55 -15.25 -3.96 -5.56
N GLY A 56 -14.66 -4.34 -6.70
CA GLY A 56 -13.42 -3.73 -7.21
C GLY A 56 -12.15 -4.45 -6.77
N ARG A 57 -10.99 -3.82 -6.99
CA ARG A 57 -9.67 -4.41 -6.68
C ARG A 57 -8.95 -3.59 -5.62
N LEU A 58 -8.49 -4.25 -4.56
CA LEU A 58 -7.58 -3.67 -3.58
C LEU A 58 -6.13 -3.73 -4.11
N VAL A 59 -5.47 -2.59 -4.14
CA VAL A 59 -4.09 -2.45 -4.60
C VAL A 59 -3.26 -1.75 -3.53
N ILE A 60 -2.19 -2.42 -3.08
CA ILE A 60 -1.22 -1.87 -2.14
C ILE A 60 -0.05 -1.31 -2.95
N ARG A 61 0.31 -0.05 -2.73
CA ARG A 61 1.41 0.62 -3.43
C ARG A 61 2.31 1.31 -2.43
N SER A 62 3.63 1.18 -2.63
CA SER A 62 4.60 1.96 -1.86
C SER A 62 4.31 3.43 -2.10
N LYS A 63 4.33 4.26 -1.05
CA LYS A 63 4.24 5.71 -1.24
C LYS A 63 5.45 6.11 -2.08
N LYS A 64 5.23 6.57 -3.32
CA LYS A 64 6.25 7.37 -3.99
C LYS A 64 6.35 8.64 -3.16
N GLU A 65 7.49 8.81 -2.49
CA GLU A 65 7.88 10.09 -1.95
C GLU A 65 8.06 11.01 -3.16
N GLU A 66 7.01 11.76 -3.50
CA GLU A 66 7.12 12.89 -4.42
C GLU A 66 7.92 13.93 -3.65
N ARG A 67 9.17 14.12 -4.10
CA ARG A 67 10.14 15.05 -3.55
C ARG A 67 10.31 16.22 -4.49
#